data_AF-A0AA36H770-F1
#
_entry.id   AF-A0AA36H770-F1
#
_cell.length_a   1.000
_cell.length_b   1.000
_cell.length_c   1.000
_cell.angle_alpha   90.00
_cell.angle_beta   90.00
_cell.angle_gamma   90.00
#
_symmetry.space_group_name_H-M   'P 1'
#
loop_
_entity.id
_entity.type
_entity.pdbx_description
1 polymer ?
#
loop_
_entity_poly.entity_id
_entity_poly.type
_entity_poly.pdbx_seq_one_letter_code
_entity_poly.pdbx_strand_id
1 'polypeptide(L)'
;MSKDQKVITFAPLQLRSVGGSMRSLLWVLLALVVLSAQQIDPSGYLVFCPCMGRFGNQVDQLLGVMRFTRLLNRTLVLPNFIEYPYPNTVMTPFENIFQINEIKKYQKVVTMVEFTRDVMPRIWPKEKRVAVCWSPRKSIYDSEAPAGCHPKEGNPFGPYWDKIGVSFVNDAYFGEIPGGFDLSVNGSKAEWLKRFSAEKYPVLAFPSPPAPFPSHSNTWELQRYLKWNSRIIGKAVHFIKEKLTRPYIGIHLRNDKDWGRVCEHIPPEGRSLFGSAQCDTQEHYDGILTKEICAPSETTVIEQLVETVGKIGARSVFVSSDRDHMIDAINEALQAYDVQAHRLNPDDPFVSLAVLGKADHFIGNCVSTFSHIVKRERDSRKPSLPTTYFGIRDKTKRIEL
;
A
#
# COMPACT_ATOMS: atom_id res chain seq x y z
N MET A 1 63.42 -67.18 4.85
CA MET A 1 62.85 -68.35 5.56
C MET A 1 63.06 -68.17 7.05
N SER A 2 62.06 -68.56 7.84
CA SER A 2 62.08 -68.80 9.29
C SER A 2 62.07 -67.61 10.26
N LYS A 3 60.83 -67.22 10.59
CA LYS A 3 60.23 -67.20 11.94
C LYS A 3 61.17 -66.94 13.13
N ASP A 4 61.01 -65.75 13.72
CA ASP A 4 61.29 -65.49 15.13
C ASP A 4 59.98 -65.08 15.83
N GLN A 5 59.65 -65.84 16.87
CA GLN A 5 58.48 -65.70 17.70
C GLN A 5 58.98 -65.24 19.08
N LYS A 6 58.75 -63.98 19.45
CA LYS A 6 58.92 -63.49 20.82
C LYS A 6 57.61 -62.91 21.34
N VAL A 7 57.23 -63.44 22.49
CA VAL A 7 56.07 -63.07 23.30
C VAL A 7 56.18 -61.61 23.73
N ILE A 8 55.13 -60.82 23.49
CA ILE A 8 54.92 -59.50 24.11
C ILE A 8 53.55 -59.53 24.79
N THR A 9 53.57 -59.29 26.10
CA THR A 9 52.46 -59.08 27.01
C THR A 9 51.56 -57.92 26.55
N PHE A 10 50.25 -58.15 26.45
CA PHE A 10 49.26 -57.10 26.20
C PHE A 10 48.88 -56.39 27.50
N ALA A 11 49.20 -55.09 27.57
CA ALA A 11 48.61 -54.16 28.54
C ALA A 11 47.18 -53.75 28.10
N PRO A 12 46.26 -53.41 29.02
CA PRO A 12 44.89 -53.11 28.67
C PRO A 12 44.81 -51.74 27.97
N LEU A 13 44.39 -51.72 26.70
CA LEU A 13 44.06 -50.49 26.01
C LEU A 13 42.69 -50.00 26.51
N GLN A 14 42.70 -48.86 27.21
CA GLN A 14 41.50 -48.16 27.66
C GLN A 14 40.56 -47.89 26.47
N LEU A 15 39.28 -48.23 26.61
CA LEU A 15 38.21 -47.64 25.82
C LEU A 15 38.22 -46.12 26.04
N ARG A 16 38.77 -45.36 25.09
CA ARG A 16 38.50 -43.93 25.00
C ARG A 16 37.07 -43.75 24.49
N SER A 17 36.23 -43.18 25.35
CA SER A 17 34.85 -42.84 25.01
C SER A 17 34.81 -41.87 23.82
N VAL A 18 34.18 -42.27 22.72
CA VAL A 18 33.68 -41.35 21.70
C VAL A 18 32.39 -40.72 22.23
N GLY A 19 32.51 -39.90 23.28
CA GLY A 19 31.38 -39.32 24.02
C GLY A 19 31.16 -37.82 23.82
N GLY A 20 32.09 -37.12 23.16
CA GLY A 20 32.09 -35.66 23.06
C GLY A 20 31.38 -35.09 21.82
N SER A 21 31.43 -35.78 20.67
CA SER A 21 31.00 -35.20 19.39
C SER A 21 29.49 -35.15 19.19
N MET A 22 28.75 -36.15 19.69
CA MET A 22 27.32 -36.27 19.42
C MET A 22 26.49 -35.33 20.30
N ARG A 23 26.93 -35.06 21.53
CA ARG A 23 26.31 -34.06 22.41
C ARG A 23 26.52 -32.65 21.87
N SER A 24 27.72 -32.29 21.43
CA SER A 24 27.98 -30.97 20.83
C SER A 24 27.23 -30.76 19.52
N LEU A 25 27.08 -31.79 18.67
CA LEU A 25 26.22 -31.72 17.48
C LEU A 25 24.74 -31.53 17.86
N LEU A 26 24.27 -32.22 18.91
CA LEU A 26 22.88 -32.10 19.39
C LEU A 26 22.61 -30.72 19.98
N TRP A 27 23.56 -30.13 20.71
CA TRP A 27 23.46 -28.77 21.25
C TRP A 27 23.52 -27.70 20.15
N VAL A 28 24.35 -27.89 19.12
CA VAL A 28 24.41 -27.00 17.95
C VAL A 28 23.13 -27.13 17.11
N LEU A 29 22.60 -28.34 16.93
CA LEU A 29 21.31 -28.58 16.28
C LEU A 29 20.14 -28.01 17.10
N LEU A 30 20.13 -28.16 18.43
CA LEU A 30 19.13 -27.52 19.28
C LEU A 30 19.24 -26.00 19.24
N ALA A 31 20.45 -25.44 19.26
CA ALA A 31 20.67 -24.00 19.15
C ALA A 31 20.22 -23.46 17.78
N LEU A 32 20.47 -24.20 16.69
CA LEU A 32 19.99 -23.87 15.34
C LEU A 32 18.47 -24.02 15.20
N VAL A 33 17.86 -25.03 15.84
CA VAL A 33 16.39 -25.20 15.89
C VAL A 33 15.74 -24.07 16.72
N VAL A 34 16.34 -23.68 17.85
CA VAL A 34 15.87 -22.56 18.68
C VAL A 34 16.06 -21.20 17.98
N LEU A 35 17.11 -21.02 17.18
CA LEU A 35 17.31 -19.82 16.36
C LEU A 35 16.33 -19.67 15.18
N SER A 36 15.61 -20.74 14.83
CA SER A 36 14.65 -20.76 13.70
C SER A 36 13.18 -20.66 14.13
N ALA A 37 12.89 -20.62 15.43
CA ALA A 37 11.55 -20.33 15.90
C ALA A 37 11.31 -18.82 15.83
N GLN A 38 10.66 -18.34 14.76
CA GLN A 38 10.11 -16.99 14.72
C GLN A 38 9.26 -16.79 15.98
N GLN A 39 9.75 -15.97 16.91
CA GLN A 39 9.10 -15.75 18.20
C GLN A 39 7.78 -15.02 17.95
N ILE A 40 6.69 -15.58 18.46
CA ILE A 40 5.37 -14.95 18.44
C ILE A 40 5.46 -13.62 19.19
N ASP A 41 4.97 -12.53 18.58
CA ASP A 41 4.94 -11.23 19.23
C ASP A 41 3.88 -11.25 20.35
N PRO A 42 4.26 -11.10 21.63
CA PRO A 42 3.32 -11.09 22.74
C PRO A 42 2.38 -9.88 22.71
N SER A 43 2.70 -8.84 21.94
CA SER A 43 1.81 -7.69 21.73
C SER A 43 0.67 -8.00 20.76
N GLY A 44 0.71 -9.14 20.07
CA GLY A 44 -0.29 -9.58 19.11
C GLY A 44 -0.17 -8.89 17.74
N TYR A 45 -1.10 -9.25 16.85
CA TYR A 45 -1.07 -8.92 15.43
C TYR A 45 -2.33 -8.15 15.00
N LEU A 46 -2.20 -7.41 13.91
CA LEU A 46 -3.32 -6.82 13.18
C LEU A 46 -3.27 -7.29 11.73
N VAL A 47 -4.36 -7.89 11.26
CA VAL A 47 -4.57 -8.28 9.86
C VAL A 47 -5.85 -7.62 9.35
N PHE A 48 -5.86 -7.18 8.10
CA PHE A 48 -7.02 -6.51 7.54
C PHE A 48 -7.16 -6.81 6.04
N CYS A 49 -8.35 -6.60 5.51
CA CYS A 49 -8.57 -6.52 4.08
C CYS A 49 -8.58 -5.07 3.59
N PRO A 50 -7.78 -4.70 2.56
CA PRO A 50 -7.95 -3.43 1.85
C PRO A 50 -9.15 -3.50 0.89
N CYS A 51 -10.33 -3.83 1.43
CA CYS A 51 -11.53 -4.23 0.68
C CYS A 51 -12.33 -3.04 0.07
N MET A 52 -11.82 -1.81 0.11
CA MET A 52 -12.51 -0.63 -0.41
C MET A 52 -11.71 0.05 -1.53
N GLY A 53 -12.29 0.07 -2.73
CA GLY A 53 -11.75 0.77 -3.89
C GLY A 53 -10.54 0.11 -4.56
N ARG A 54 -9.91 0.85 -5.47
CA ARG A 54 -8.73 0.41 -6.24
C ARG A 54 -7.44 0.77 -5.49
N PHE A 55 -6.28 0.45 -6.08
CA PHE A 55 -4.96 0.58 -5.46
C PHE A 55 -4.71 1.94 -4.77
N GLY A 56 -5.14 3.06 -5.37
CA GLY A 56 -5.08 4.39 -4.75
C GLY A 56 -5.77 4.45 -3.38
N ASN A 57 -7.01 3.95 -3.28
CA ASN A 57 -7.78 3.90 -2.03
C ASN A 57 -7.13 2.96 -1.01
N GLN A 58 -6.65 1.81 -1.47
CA GLN A 58 -6.02 0.80 -0.63
C GLN A 58 -4.74 1.31 0.03
N VAL A 59 -3.88 2.00 -0.73
CA VAL A 59 -2.66 2.64 -0.18
C VAL A 59 -3.02 3.78 0.76
N ASP A 60 -4.03 4.58 0.41
CA ASP A 60 -4.49 5.70 1.25
C ASP A 60 -4.94 5.23 2.64
N GLN A 61 -5.76 4.18 2.70
CA GLN A 61 -6.18 3.58 3.97
C GLN A 61 -5.03 2.85 4.70
N LEU A 62 -4.10 2.21 3.97
CA LEU A 62 -2.94 1.57 4.57
C LEU A 62 -2.12 2.55 5.43
N LEU A 63 -1.98 3.82 5.04
CA LEU A 63 -1.28 4.82 5.86
C LEU A 63 -1.94 5.01 7.23
N GLY A 64 -3.28 5.05 7.27
CA GLY A 64 -4.03 5.08 8.52
C GLY A 64 -3.86 3.81 9.34
N VAL A 65 -3.92 2.63 8.70
CA VAL A 65 -3.71 1.34 9.38
C VAL A 65 -2.30 1.22 9.95
N MET A 66 -1.28 1.73 9.24
CA MET A 66 0.09 1.79 9.75
C MET A 66 0.18 2.61 11.03
N ARG A 67 -0.44 3.79 11.07
CA ARG A 67 -0.48 4.61 12.29
C ARG A 67 -1.24 3.91 13.42
N PHE A 68 -2.43 3.38 13.13
CA PHE A 68 -3.27 2.68 14.09
C PHE A 68 -2.54 1.49 14.73
N THR A 69 -1.92 0.64 13.92
CA THR A 69 -1.21 -0.56 14.37
C THR A 69 -0.01 -0.22 15.25
N ARG A 70 0.79 0.78 14.85
CA ARG A 70 1.92 1.27 15.64
C ARG A 70 1.47 1.83 16.99
N LEU A 71 0.37 2.59 17.04
CA LEU A 71 -0.14 3.18 18.28
C LEU A 71 -0.67 2.14 19.27
N LEU A 72 -1.22 1.02 18.78
CA LEU A 72 -1.62 -0.14 19.60
C LEU A 72 -0.46 -1.09 19.94
N ASN A 73 0.75 -0.81 19.45
CA ASN A 73 1.94 -1.66 19.62
C ASN A 73 1.77 -3.11 19.09
N ARG A 74 0.93 -3.31 18.08
CA ARG A 74 0.73 -4.62 17.43
C ARG A 74 1.68 -4.78 16.25
N THR A 75 1.95 -6.02 15.85
CA THR A 75 2.63 -6.32 14.59
C THR A 75 1.63 -6.27 13.43
N LEU A 76 1.92 -5.46 12.41
CA LEU A 76 1.08 -5.40 11.21
C LEU A 76 1.36 -6.59 10.28
N VAL A 77 0.34 -7.37 9.97
CA VAL A 77 0.37 -8.32 8.86
C VAL A 77 0.21 -7.53 7.57
N LEU A 78 1.25 -7.54 6.73
CA LEU A 78 1.24 -6.80 5.46
C LEU A 78 0.12 -7.33 4.56
N PRO A 79 -0.75 -6.46 4.02
CA PRO A 79 -1.92 -6.91 3.28
C PRO A 79 -1.53 -7.47 1.91
N ASN A 80 -2.40 -8.28 1.33
CA ASN A 80 -2.40 -8.42 -0.12
C ASN A 80 -3.19 -7.25 -0.70
N PHE A 81 -2.65 -6.53 -1.68
CA PHE A 81 -3.42 -5.57 -2.46
C PHE A 81 -4.38 -6.29 -3.39
N ILE A 82 -5.45 -5.62 -3.80
CA ILE A 82 -6.52 -6.20 -4.59
C ILE A 82 -6.56 -5.51 -5.96
N GLU A 83 -6.40 -6.31 -7.00
CA GLU A 83 -6.54 -5.89 -8.39
C GLU A 83 -7.81 -6.52 -8.97
N TYR A 84 -8.47 -5.80 -9.88
CA TYR A 84 -9.74 -6.20 -10.49
C TYR A 84 -9.62 -6.36 -12.01
N PRO A 85 -8.71 -7.23 -12.52
CA PRO A 85 -8.70 -7.53 -13.94
C PRO A 85 -9.96 -8.34 -14.29
N TYR A 86 -10.90 -7.73 -15.00
CA TYR A 86 -12.16 -8.41 -15.37
C TYR A 86 -11.89 -9.77 -16.05
N PRO A 87 -12.56 -10.87 -15.62
CA PRO A 87 -13.62 -10.98 -14.60
C PRO A 87 -13.13 -11.35 -13.18
N ASN A 88 -11.82 -11.33 -12.94
CA ASN A 88 -11.18 -11.88 -11.74
C ASN A 88 -10.90 -10.82 -10.67
N THR A 89 -10.80 -11.28 -9.41
CA THR A 89 -10.20 -10.53 -8.30
C THR A 89 -8.86 -11.18 -7.97
N VAL A 90 -7.77 -10.41 -8.07
CA VAL A 90 -6.41 -10.89 -7.87
C VAL A 90 -5.83 -10.26 -6.60
N MET A 91 -5.24 -11.09 -5.75
CA MET A 91 -4.57 -10.66 -4.52
C MET A 91 -3.06 -10.64 -4.77
N THR A 92 -2.48 -9.45 -4.71
CA THR A 92 -1.06 -9.20 -4.95
C THR A 92 -0.35 -8.97 -3.61
N PRO A 93 0.58 -9.84 -3.20
CA PRO A 93 1.34 -9.66 -1.97
C PRO A 93 2.02 -8.30 -1.88
N PHE A 94 2.10 -7.74 -0.67
CA PHE A 94 2.77 -6.45 -0.43
C PHE A 94 4.18 -6.42 -1.04
N GLU A 95 4.97 -7.47 -0.83
CA GLU A 95 6.35 -7.61 -1.30
C GLU A 95 6.51 -7.66 -2.83
N ASN A 96 5.43 -7.98 -3.55
CA ASN A 96 5.41 -7.90 -5.01
C ASN A 96 5.35 -6.45 -5.53
N ILE A 97 5.05 -5.49 -4.65
CA ILE A 97 4.91 -4.07 -4.95
C ILE A 97 5.95 -3.23 -4.19
N PHE A 98 6.08 -3.46 -2.88
CA PHE A 98 6.89 -2.63 -1.97
C PHE A 98 7.98 -3.43 -1.25
N GLN A 99 9.00 -2.73 -0.76
CA GLN A 99 10.09 -3.31 0.00
C GLN A 99 9.71 -3.49 1.48
N ILE A 100 9.75 -4.72 1.98
CA ILE A 100 9.45 -5.03 3.39
C ILE A 100 10.40 -4.28 4.34
N ASN A 101 11.68 -4.18 3.99
CA ASN A 101 12.69 -3.56 4.85
C ASN A 101 12.43 -2.07 5.10
N GLU A 102 11.75 -1.39 4.20
CA GLU A 102 11.47 0.04 4.33
C GLU A 102 10.32 0.30 5.31
N ILE A 103 9.25 -0.49 5.25
CA ILE A 103 8.15 -0.41 6.23
C ILE A 103 8.56 -0.91 7.63
N LYS A 104 9.49 -1.86 7.71
CA LYS A 104 10.11 -2.31 8.99
C LYS A 104 10.79 -1.18 9.77
N LYS A 105 11.29 -0.14 9.09
CA LYS A 105 11.87 1.04 9.75
C LYS A 105 10.84 1.84 10.54
N TYR A 106 9.56 1.71 10.21
CA TYR A 106 8.47 2.41 10.88
C TYR A 106 7.77 1.57 11.95
N GLN A 107 7.57 0.27 11.76
CA GLN A 107 6.85 -0.56 12.74
C GLN A 107 7.18 -2.05 12.57
N LYS A 108 6.77 -2.85 13.56
CA LYS A 108 6.82 -4.31 13.48
C LYS A 108 5.87 -4.79 12.38
N VAL A 109 6.38 -5.61 11.45
CA VAL A 109 5.59 -6.19 10.37
C VAL A 109 5.98 -7.65 10.14
N VAL A 110 5.04 -8.43 9.61
CA VAL A 110 5.27 -9.77 9.02
C VAL A 110 4.56 -9.85 7.67
N THR A 111 5.06 -10.66 6.75
CA THR A 111 4.35 -10.87 5.47
C THR A 111 3.08 -11.68 5.70
N MET A 112 2.13 -11.61 4.76
CA MET A 112 0.94 -12.47 4.81
C MET A 112 1.32 -13.96 4.77
N VAL A 113 2.37 -14.31 4.02
CA VAL A 113 2.87 -15.69 3.93
C VAL A 113 3.47 -16.16 5.25
N GLU A 114 4.33 -15.35 5.88
CA GLU A 114 4.89 -15.65 7.21
C GLU A 114 3.78 -15.76 8.26
N PHE A 115 2.82 -14.83 8.25
CA PHE A 115 1.70 -14.87 9.19
C PHE A 115 0.87 -16.14 9.03
N THR A 116 0.47 -16.48 7.80
CA THR A 116 -0.41 -17.63 7.55
C THR A 116 0.28 -18.98 7.79
N ARG A 117 1.57 -19.10 7.48
CA ARG A 117 2.35 -20.33 7.66
C ARG A 117 2.82 -20.53 9.10
N ASP A 118 3.37 -19.49 9.73
CA ASP A 118 4.17 -19.64 10.94
C ASP A 118 3.48 -19.12 12.22
N VAL A 119 2.62 -18.10 12.08
CA VAL A 119 1.97 -17.43 13.23
C VAL A 119 0.55 -17.93 13.45
N MET A 120 -0.29 -17.85 12.42
CA MET A 120 -1.72 -18.12 12.47
C MET A 120 -2.07 -19.51 13.03
N PRO A 121 -1.39 -20.62 12.65
CA PRO A 121 -1.72 -21.94 13.20
C PRO A 121 -1.47 -22.07 14.70
N ARG A 122 -0.59 -21.24 15.28
CA ARG A 122 -0.17 -21.34 16.69
C ARG A 122 -1.04 -20.50 17.62
N ILE A 123 -1.44 -19.30 17.21
CA ILE A 123 -2.15 -18.34 18.08
C ILE A 123 -3.57 -17.98 17.61
N TRP A 124 -3.92 -18.33 16.37
CA TRP A 124 -5.20 -17.97 15.76
C TRP A 124 -5.82 -19.16 14.99
N PRO A 125 -6.08 -20.28 15.69
CA PRO A 125 -6.65 -21.48 15.08
C PRO A 125 -8.09 -21.23 14.61
N LYS A 126 -8.62 -22.10 13.75
CA LYS A 126 -9.88 -21.89 13.01
C LYS A 126 -11.05 -21.56 13.92
N GLU A 127 -11.13 -22.22 15.06
CA GLU A 127 -12.17 -22.10 16.09
C GLU A 127 -12.08 -20.83 16.94
N LYS A 128 -11.06 -19.98 16.76
CA LYS A 128 -10.87 -18.71 17.49
C LYS A 128 -10.85 -17.47 16.57
N ARG A 129 -11.22 -17.63 15.30
CA ARG A 129 -11.13 -16.54 14.33
C ARG A 129 -12.29 -15.57 14.46
N VAL A 130 -12.03 -14.45 15.14
CA VAL A 130 -12.98 -13.36 15.36
C VAL A 130 -12.81 -12.26 14.32
N ALA A 131 -13.89 -11.83 13.67
CA ALA A 131 -13.90 -10.63 12.84
C ALA A 131 -14.17 -9.39 13.70
N VAL A 132 -13.42 -8.30 13.49
CA VAL A 132 -13.56 -7.06 14.25
C VAL A 132 -14.16 -5.98 13.34
N CYS A 133 -15.35 -5.46 13.67
CA CYS A 133 -16.04 -4.42 12.89
C CYS A 133 -16.68 -3.35 13.79
N TRP A 134 -17.23 -2.28 13.19
CA TRP A 134 -17.78 -1.16 13.96
C TRP A 134 -18.97 -1.58 14.84
N SER A 135 -20.01 -2.13 14.22
CA SER A 135 -21.25 -2.59 14.85
C SER A 135 -21.86 -3.73 14.03
N PRO A 136 -22.80 -4.52 14.59
CA PRO A 136 -23.56 -5.48 13.81
C PRO A 136 -24.30 -4.79 12.66
N ARG A 137 -24.30 -5.40 11.47
CA ARG A 137 -25.11 -5.00 10.32
C ARG A 137 -25.95 -6.20 9.87
N LYS A 138 -27.02 -5.95 9.10
CA LYS A 138 -27.75 -7.03 8.42
C LYS A 138 -26.95 -7.53 7.22
N SER A 139 -27.13 -8.80 6.88
CA SER A 139 -26.64 -9.32 5.61
C SER A 139 -27.39 -8.64 4.45
N ILE A 140 -26.68 -8.43 3.34
CA ILE A 140 -27.24 -7.93 2.09
C ILE A 140 -27.71 -9.11 1.20
N TYR A 141 -27.03 -10.26 1.28
CA TYR A 141 -27.30 -11.42 0.41
C TYR A 141 -28.13 -12.53 1.09
N ASP A 142 -28.30 -12.48 2.41
CA ASP A 142 -29.07 -13.46 3.18
C ASP A 142 -29.95 -12.76 4.23
N SER A 143 -31.25 -12.66 3.97
CA SER A 143 -32.19 -11.98 4.88
C SER A 143 -32.38 -12.69 6.21
N GLU A 144 -32.09 -13.99 6.27
CA GLU A 144 -32.29 -14.83 7.47
C GLU A 144 -31.03 -14.92 8.33
N ALA A 145 -29.87 -14.50 7.80
CA ALA A 145 -28.63 -14.49 8.56
C ALA A 145 -28.71 -13.51 9.75
N PRO A 146 -28.20 -13.91 10.93
CA PRO A 146 -28.16 -13.03 12.10
C PRO A 146 -27.27 -11.81 11.83
N ALA A 147 -27.61 -10.68 12.45
CA ALA A 147 -26.81 -9.47 12.31
C ALA A 147 -25.39 -9.68 12.86
N GLY A 148 -24.39 -9.24 12.08
CA GLY A 148 -22.98 -9.41 12.42
C GLY A 148 -22.07 -8.55 11.56
N CYS A 149 -20.79 -8.87 11.50
CA CYS A 149 -19.84 -8.18 10.63
C CYS A 149 -19.97 -8.60 9.16
N HIS A 150 -20.47 -9.83 8.90
CA HIS A 150 -20.51 -10.51 7.60
C HIS A 150 -19.19 -10.33 6.82
N PRO A 151 -18.06 -10.78 7.37
CA PRO A 151 -16.71 -10.40 6.95
C PRO A 151 -16.28 -10.90 5.56
N LYS A 152 -17.05 -11.83 4.98
CA LYS A 152 -16.79 -12.48 3.69
C LYS A 152 -17.90 -12.25 2.66
N GLU A 153 -18.83 -11.36 2.97
CA GLU A 153 -19.98 -11.11 2.11
C GLU A 153 -19.62 -10.21 0.92
N GLY A 154 -19.84 -10.71 -0.30
CA GLY A 154 -19.56 -9.98 -1.54
C GLY A 154 -18.08 -10.00 -1.98
N ASN A 155 -17.80 -9.25 -3.04
CA ASN A 155 -16.46 -9.08 -3.63
C ASN A 155 -15.94 -7.66 -3.29
N PRO A 156 -14.72 -7.51 -2.76
CA PRO A 156 -13.65 -8.51 -2.65
C PRO A 156 -13.54 -9.25 -1.32
N PHE A 157 -14.48 -9.04 -0.40
CA PHE A 157 -14.44 -9.56 0.97
C PHE A 157 -14.23 -11.08 1.04
N GLY A 158 -15.11 -11.87 0.42
CA GLY A 158 -15.02 -13.33 0.43
C GLY A 158 -13.69 -13.84 -0.15
N PRO A 159 -13.39 -13.52 -1.42
CA PRO A 159 -12.15 -13.94 -2.07
C PRO A 159 -10.88 -13.58 -1.29
N TYR A 160 -10.83 -12.43 -0.62
CA TYR A 160 -9.64 -12.00 0.13
C TYR A 160 -9.32 -12.94 1.28
N TRP A 161 -10.32 -13.25 2.11
CA TRP A 161 -10.16 -14.15 3.24
C TRP A 161 -10.01 -15.60 2.80
N ASP A 162 -10.68 -16.01 1.71
CA ASP A 162 -10.51 -17.34 1.11
C ASP A 162 -9.08 -17.60 0.65
N LYS A 163 -8.43 -16.60 0.02
CA LYS A 163 -7.03 -16.71 -0.45
C LYS A 163 -6.05 -17.11 0.64
N ILE A 164 -6.32 -16.72 1.88
CA ILE A 164 -5.47 -17.01 3.06
C ILE A 164 -6.08 -18.09 3.97
N GLY A 165 -7.12 -18.78 3.51
CA GLY A 165 -7.75 -19.89 4.24
C GLY A 165 -8.46 -19.47 5.53
N VAL A 166 -9.02 -18.25 5.57
CA VAL A 166 -9.71 -17.67 6.73
C VAL A 166 -11.22 -17.75 6.57
N SER A 167 -11.86 -18.29 7.60
CA SER A 167 -13.29 -18.19 7.89
C SER A 167 -13.41 -17.76 9.35
N PHE A 168 -14.42 -16.95 9.64
CA PHE A 168 -14.66 -16.39 10.97
C PHE A 168 -15.77 -17.16 11.66
N VAL A 169 -15.64 -17.34 12.97
CA VAL A 169 -16.59 -18.08 13.81
C VAL A 169 -17.33 -17.18 14.79
N ASN A 170 -16.87 -15.94 14.96
CA ASN A 170 -17.48 -14.96 15.85
C ASN A 170 -17.13 -13.54 15.41
N ASP A 171 -17.83 -12.57 15.98
CA ASP A 171 -17.65 -11.15 15.74
C ASP A 171 -17.29 -10.40 17.03
N ALA A 172 -16.57 -9.30 16.89
CA ALA A 172 -16.37 -8.34 17.97
C ALA A 172 -16.52 -6.91 17.45
N TYR A 173 -17.10 -6.06 18.28
CA TYR A 173 -17.50 -4.70 17.89
C TYR A 173 -16.66 -3.66 18.62
N PHE A 174 -16.29 -2.58 17.91
CA PHE A 174 -15.49 -1.48 18.46
C PHE A 174 -16.18 -0.11 18.40
N GLY A 175 -17.40 -0.01 17.90
CA GLY A 175 -18.11 1.27 17.72
C GLY A 175 -18.44 2.02 19.01
N GLU A 176 -18.40 1.34 20.16
CA GLU A 176 -18.56 1.95 21.49
C GLU A 176 -17.27 2.57 22.02
N ILE A 177 -16.12 2.29 21.39
CA ILE A 177 -14.85 2.91 21.78
C ILE A 177 -14.88 4.39 21.36
N PRO A 178 -14.55 5.34 22.24
CA PRO A 178 -14.49 6.76 21.88
C PRO A 178 -13.60 6.99 20.65
N GLY A 179 -14.14 7.67 19.63
CA GLY A 179 -13.43 7.90 18.37
C GLY A 179 -13.28 6.67 17.46
N GLY A 180 -13.78 5.49 17.85
CA GLY A 180 -13.65 4.26 17.08
C GLY A 180 -12.17 3.90 16.84
N PHE A 181 -11.73 3.92 15.59
CA PHE A 181 -10.32 3.70 15.22
C PHE A 181 -9.45 4.96 15.28
N ASP A 182 -10.02 6.15 15.53
CA ASP A 182 -9.24 7.37 15.76
C ASP A 182 -8.68 7.40 17.19
N LEU A 183 -7.44 6.93 17.32
CA LEU A 183 -6.72 6.87 18.58
C LEU A 183 -6.23 8.24 19.10
N SER A 184 -6.50 9.34 18.37
CA SER A 184 -6.24 10.69 18.87
C SER A 184 -7.30 11.17 19.86
N VAL A 185 -8.49 10.56 19.84
CA VAL A 185 -9.56 10.84 20.80
C VAL A 185 -9.16 10.34 22.19
N ASN A 186 -9.33 11.21 23.19
CA ASN A 186 -8.97 10.90 24.57
C ASN A 186 -9.68 9.63 25.06
N GLY A 187 -8.94 8.75 25.75
CA GLY A 187 -9.44 7.46 26.24
C GLY A 187 -9.52 6.34 25.19
N SER A 188 -9.52 6.65 23.88
CA SER A 188 -9.67 5.67 22.81
C SER A 188 -8.63 4.54 22.88
N LYS A 189 -7.34 4.91 22.92
CA LYS A 189 -6.23 3.95 22.99
C LYS A 189 -6.30 3.06 24.23
N ALA A 190 -6.64 3.63 25.39
CA ALA A 190 -6.73 2.87 26.63
C ALA A 190 -7.87 1.84 26.55
N GLU A 191 -9.02 2.23 25.99
CA GLU A 191 -10.16 1.33 25.82
C GLU A 191 -9.87 0.22 24.80
N TRP A 192 -9.15 0.51 23.71
CA TRP A 192 -8.66 -0.53 22.79
C TRP A 192 -7.79 -1.57 23.49
N LEU A 193 -6.80 -1.13 24.29
CA LEU A 193 -5.89 -2.04 24.99
C LEU A 193 -6.60 -2.87 26.06
N LYS A 194 -7.64 -2.30 26.69
CA LYS A 194 -8.49 -2.99 27.68
C LYS A 194 -9.43 -4.00 27.04
N ARG A 195 -10.23 -3.58 26.05
CA ARG A 195 -11.26 -4.43 25.39
C ARG A 195 -10.65 -5.49 24.50
N PHE A 196 -9.55 -5.15 23.82
CA PHE A 196 -8.87 -5.98 22.84
C PHE A 196 -7.41 -6.25 23.25
N SER A 197 -7.21 -6.80 24.46
CA SER A 197 -5.88 -7.21 24.93
C SER A 197 -5.28 -8.31 24.05
N ALA A 198 -3.95 -8.39 23.98
CA ALA A 198 -3.26 -9.40 23.16
C ALA A 198 -3.47 -10.84 23.65
N GLU A 199 -3.75 -11.03 24.94
CA GLU A 199 -4.05 -12.34 25.53
C GLU A 199 -5.40 -12.88 25.04
N LYS A 200 -6.44 -12.04 25.05
CA LYS A 200 -7.79 -12.44 24.61
C LYS A 200 -7.95 -12.36 23.09
N TYR A 201 -7.32 -11.37 22.46
CA TYR A 201 -7.34 -11.12 21.03
C TYR A 201 -5.91 -11.04 20.49
N PRO A 202 -5.24 -12.19 20.31
CA PRO A 202 -3.88 -12.24 19.77
C PRO A 202 -3.82 -11.73 18.33
N VAL A 203 -4.93 -11.78 17.59
CA VAL A 203 -5.08 -11.22 16.25
C VAL A 203 -6.33 -10.36 16.19
N LEU A 204 -6.17 -9.08 15.81
CA LEU A 204 -7.28 -8.22 15.41
C LEU A 204 -7.45 -8.31 13.89
N ALA A 205 -8.54 -8.95 13.45
CA ALA A 205 -8.81 -9.21 12.04
C ALA A 205 -9.96 -8.33 11.53
N PHE A 206 -9.65 -7.36 10.68
CA PHE A 206 -10.61 -6.35 10.23
C PHE A 206 -11.06 -6.59 8.78
N PRO A 207 -12.36 -6.85 8.53
CA PRO A 207 -12.90 -7.01 7.16
C PRO A 207 -12.79 -5.75 6.31
N SER A 208 -12.71 -4.58 6.93
CA SER A 208 -12.44 -3.29 6.29
C SER A 208 -11.30 -2.59 7.04
N PRO A 209 -10.48 -1.74 6.39
CA PRO A 209 -9.34 -1.11 7.07
C PRO A 209 -9.79 -0.28 8.29
N PRO A 210 -9.17 -0.44 9.48
CA PRO A 210 -9.42 0.42 10.64
C PRO A 210 -8.73 1.79 10.46
N ALA A 211 -9.14 2.50 9.42
CA ALA A 211 -8.53 3.75 8.98
C ALA A 211 -9.55 4.65 8.27
N PRO A 212 -9.40 5.98 8.40
CA PRO A 212 -10.21 6.94 7.66
C PRO A 212 -9.93 6.84 6.16
N PHE A 213 -10.95 7.17 5.38
CA PHE A 213 -10.82 7.43 3.96
C PHE A 213 -11.70 8.65 3.60
N PRO A 214 -11.13 9.71 2.99
CA PRO A 214 -9.72 9.89 2.62
C PRO A 214 -8.76 9.93 3.83
N SER A 215 -7.47 9.68 3.59
CA SER A 215 -6.44 9.69 4.62
C SER A 215 -6.21 11.11 5.17
N HIS A 216 -6.00 11.22 6.49
CA HIS A 216 -5.68 12.49 7.13
C HIS A 216 -4.25 12.92 6.83
N SER A 217 -4.03 14.24 6.76
CA SER A 217 -2.72 14.86 6.47
C SER A 217 -1.60 14.40 7.41
N ASN A 218 -1.93 14.11 8.67
CA ASN A 218 -1.00 13.58 9.67
C ASN A 218 -0.52 12.12 9.43
N THR A 219 -0.98 11.48 8.35
CA THR A 219 -0.51 10.15 7.91
C THR A 219 0.20 10.19 6.56
N TRP A 220 0.13 11.30 5.81
CA TRP A 220 0.68 11.36 4.45
C TRP A 220 2.19 11.15 4.41
N GLU A 221 2.91 11.64 5.42
CA GLU A 221 4.35 11.45 5.56
C GLU A 221 4.78 9.97 5.65
N LEU A 222 3.86 9.07 6.03
CA LEU A 222 4.13 7.63 6.13
C LEU A 222 4.36 6.97 4.77
N GLN A 223 3.98 7.62 3.66
CA GLN A 223 4.30 7.17 2.31
C GLN A 223 5.82 6.99 2.12
N ARG A 224 6.67 7.69 2.89
CA ARG A 224 8.13 7.57 2.83
C ARG A 224 8.64 6.14 3.09
N TYR A 225 7.85 5.31 3.78
CA TYR A 225 8.18 3.92 4.10
C TYR A 225 7.63 2.90 3.08
N LEU A 226 6.86 3.35 2.09
CA LEU A 226 6.34 2.53 1.00
C LEU A 226 7.23 2.72 -0.24
N LYS A 227 8.37 2.05 -0.27
CA LYS A 227 9.29 2.08 -1.42
C LYS A 227 9.00 0.94 -2.38
N TRP A 228 8.86 1.25 -3.66
CA TRP A 228 8.71 0.26 -4.72
C TRP A 228 9.82 -0.79 -4.66
N ASN A 229 9.49 -2.06 -4.92
CA ASN A 229 10.49 -3.12 -4.98
C ASN A 229 11.46 -2.95 -6.16
N SER A 230 12.56 -3.71 -6.14
CA SER A 230 13.62 -3.62 -7.14
C SER A 230 13.12 -3.89 -8.56
N ARG A 231 12.14 -4.78 -8.73
CA ARG A 231 11.54 -5.10 -10.04
C ARG A 231 10.82 -3.90 -10.64
N ILE A 232 9.95 -3.24 -9.87
CA ILE A 232 9.20 -2.07 -10.34
C ILE A 232 10.16 -0.90 -10.60
N ILE A 233 11.09 -0.63 -9.69
CA ILE A 233 12.10 0.41 -9.89
C ILE A 233 12.98 0.14 -11.12
N GLY A 234 13.40 -1.11 -11.32
CA GLY A 234 14.20 -1.52 -12.47
C GLY A 234 13.48 -1.25 -13.79
N LYS A 235 12.21 -1.65 -13.90
CA LYS A 235 11.37 -1.34 -15.08
C LYS A 235 11.20 0.15 -15.30
N ALA A 236 10.91 0.92 -14.23
CA ALA A 236 10.72 2.36 -14.33
C ALA A 236 11.99 3.08 -14.79
N VAL A 237 13.15 2.73 -14.20
CA VAL A 237 14.44 3.31 -14.59
C VAL A 237 14.82 2.94 -16.02
N HIS A 238 14.58 1.69 -16.43
CA HIS A 238 14.80 1.27 -17.81
C HIS A 238 13.94 2.07 -18.78
N PHE A 239 12.64 2.20 -18.54
CA PHE A 239 11.76 3.00 -19.38
C PHE A 239 12.21 4.46 -19.47
N ILE A 240 12.55 5.09 -18.34
CA ILE A 240 13.05 6.46 -18.30
C ILE A 240 14.31 6.60 -19.16
N LYS A 241 15.27 5.68 -19.03
CA LYS A 241 16.52 5.74 -19.80
C LYS A 241 16.30 5.60 -21.30
N GLU A 242 15.40 4.71 -21.72
CA GLU A 242 15.18 4.39 -23.13
C GLU A 242 14.26 5.39 -23.85
N LYS A 243 13.31 6.01 -23.13
CA LYS A 243 12.24 6.80 -23.74
C LYS A 243 12.18 8.26 -23.29
N LEU A 244 12.75 8.63 -22.15
CA LEU A 244 12.53 9.94 -21.55
C LEU A 244 13.83 10.73 -21.40
N THR A 245 13.96 11.77 -22.21
CA THR A 245 15.03 12.77 -22.07
C THR A 245 14.66 13.78 -20.96
N ARG A 246 15.50 13.88 -19.92
CA ARG A 246 15.33 14.84 -18.81
C ARG A 246 15.64 16.29 -19.21
N PRO A 247 15.05 17.34 -18.60
CA PRO A 247 13.95 17.23 -17.66
C PRO A 247 12.69 16.72 -18.36
N TYR A 248 11.95 15.81 -17.72
CA TYR A 248 10.68 15.33 -18.25
C TYR A 248 9.52 15.63 -17.30
N ILE A 249 8.37 15.86 -17.90
CA ILE A 249 7.11 16.03 -17.18
C ILE A 249 6.40 14.69 -17.13
N GLY A 250 5.99 14.27 -15.93
CA GLY A 250 5.04 13.19 -15.77
C GLY A 250 3.63 13.76 -15.64
N ILE A 251 2.66 13.24 -16.37
CA ILE A 251 1.25 13.59 -16.19
C ILE A 251 0.41 12.35 -15.88
N HIS A 252 -0.60 12.53 -15.05
CA HIS A 252 -1.61 11.51 -14.79
C HIS A 252 -2.98 11.98 -15.28
N LEU A 253 -3.48 11.31 -16.31
CA LEU A 253 -4.80 11.52 -16.87
C LEU A 253 -5.77 10.51 -16.27
N ARG A 254 -6.86 11.01 -15.69
CA ARG A 254 -7.92 10.18 -15.09
C ARG A 254 -9.20 10.48 -15.85
N ASN A 255 -9.50 9.67 -16.87
CA ASN A 255 -10.52 9.94 -17.88
C ASN A 255 -11.34 8.70 -18.31
N ASP A 256 -11.33 7.64 -17.50
CA ASP A 256 -12.33 6.57 -17.58
C ASP A 256 -13.78 7.11 -17.54
N LYS A 257 -14.71 6.40 -18.21
CA LYS A 257 -16.14 6.72 -18.24
C LYS A 257 -16.74 6.88 -16.85
N ASP A 258 -16.34 6.02 -15.90
CA ASP A 258 -16.84 6.09 -14.52
C ASP A 258 -16.35 7.36 -13.81
N TRP A 259 -15.17 7.86 -14.16
CA TRP A 259 -14.60 9.05 -13.55
C TRP A 259 -15.38 10.32 -13.91
N GLY A 260 -15.82 10.43 -15.17
CA GLY A 260 -16.65 11.55 -15.61
C GLY A 260 -17.92 11.71 -14.75
N ARG A 261 -18.58 10.59 -14.42
CA ARG A 261 -19.78 10.57 -13.56
C ARG A 261 -19.50 10.98 -12.12
N VAL A 262 -18.34 10.58 -11.56
CA VAL A 262 -17.91 11.05 -10.23
C VAL A 262 -17.79 12.56 -10.23
N CYS A 263 -17.16 13.13 -11.26
CA CYS A 263 -16.91 14.56 -11.36
C CYS A 263 -18.17 15.39 -11.67
N GLU A 264 -19.28 14.77 -12.06
CA GLU A 264 -20.60 15.43 -12.15
C GLU A 264 -21.25 15.63 -10.78
N HIS A 265 -20.82 14.87 -9.76
CA HIS A 265 -21.38 14.88 -8.41
C HIS A 265 -20.38 15.46 -7.39
N ILE A 266 -19.65 16.51 -7.79
CA ILE A 266 -18.76 17.24 -6.88
C ILE A 266 -19.56 17.74 -5.68
N PRO A 267 -19.08 17.50 -4.45
CA PRO A 267 -19.82 17.88 -3.27
C PRO A 267 -19.88 19.41 -3.12
N PRO A 268 -20.82 19.93 -2.30
CA PRO A 268 -20.85 21.35 -1.95
C PRO A 268 -19.52 21.86 -1.40
N GLU A 269 -19.30 23.17 -1.49
CA GLU A 269 -18.09 23.84 -1.00
C GLU A 269 -17.73 23.42 0.43
N GLY A 270 -16.43 23.24 0.67
CA GLY A 270 -15.89 22.83 1.97
C GLY A 270 -15.91 21.33 2.27
N ARG A 271 -16.39 20.47 1.36
CA ARG A 271 -16.29 19.01 1.50
C ARG A 271 -15.23 18.42 0.55
N SER A 272 -14.37 17.57 1.09
CA SER A 272 -13.38 16.85 0.29
C SER A 272 -14.02 15.72 -0.51
N LEU A 273 -13.50 15.49 -1.72
CA LEU A 273 -13.81 14.34 -2.56
C LEU A 273 -12.52 13.56 -2.81
N PHE A 274 -12.45 12.33 -2.30
CA PHE A 274 -11.30 11.45 -2.48
C PHE A 274 -9.96 12.15 -2.15
N GLY A 275 -9.05 12.28 -3.11
CA GLY A 275 -7.75 12.90 -2.91
C GLY A 275 -7.76 14.43 -2.80
N SER A 276 -8.90 15.12 -2.94
CA SER A 276 -8.93 16.57 -3.22
C SER A 276 -8.19 17.46 -2.21
N ALA A 277 -8.09 17.04 -0.95
CA ALA A 277 -7.32 17.80 0.06
C ALA A 277 -5.81 17.90 -0.27
N GLN A 278 -5.29 17.09 -1.20
CA GLN A 278 -3.88 17.10 -1.60
C GLN A 278 -3.46 18.36 -2.38
N CYS A 279 -4.42 19.15 -2.88
CA CYS A 279 -4.16 20.42 -3.56
C CYS A 279 -4.47 21.66 -2.68
N ASP A 280 -4.87 21.49 -1.42
CA ASP A 280 -5.18 22.62 -0.51
C ASP A 280 -4.01 23.59 -0.33
N THR A 281 -2.77 23.11 -0.47
CA THR A 281 -1.56 23.93 -0.38
C THR A 281 -1.01 24.33 -1.75
N GLN A 282 -1.72 24.07 -2.84
CA GLN A 282 -1.26 24.44 -4.18
C GLN A 282 -1.44 25.94 -4.40
N GLU A 283 -0.41 26.57 -4.96
CA GLU A 283 -0.49 27.96 -5.41
C GLU A 283 -1.66 28.14 -6.40
N HIS A 284 -2.40 29.24 -6.23
CA HIS A 284 -3.62 29.59 -6.99
C HIS A 284 -4.84 28.68 -6.79
N TYR A 285 -4.82 27.74 -5.84
CA TYR A 285 -6.04 27.06 -5.42
C TYR A 285 -6.82 27.90 -4.42
N ASP A 286 -8.11 28.11 -4.68
CA ASP A 286 -9.02 28.91 -3.86
C ASP A 286 -9.83 28.08 -2.86
N GLY A 287 -9.56 26.77 -2.76
CA GLY A 287 -10.30 25.84 -1.91
C GLY A 287 -11.60 25.32 -2.53
N ILE A 288 -11.96 25.74 -3.76
CA ILE A 288 -13.21 25.33 -4.41
C ILE A 288 -12.91 24.23 -5.43
N LEU A 289 -13.37 23.02 -5.15
CA LEU A 289 -13.24 21.91 -6.10
C LEU A 289 -14.22 22.12 -7.28
N THR A 290 -13.70 22.16 -8.50
CA THR A 290 -14.50 22.35 -9.72
C THR A 290 -14.47 21.12 -10.63
N LYS A 291 -15.44 21.03 -11.55
CA LYS A 291 -15.48 19.96 -12.57
C LYS A 291 -14.18 19.93 -13.38
N GLU A 292 -13.62 21.10 -13.69
CA GLU A 292 -12.36 21.21 -14.44
C GLU A 292 -11.15 20.67 -13.66
N ILE A 293 -11.12 20.82 -12.32
CA ILE A 293 -10.07 20.22 -11.47
C ILE A 293 -10.23 18.69 -11.39
N CYS A 294 -11.49 18.21 -11.36
CA CYS A 294 -11.80 16.79 -11.23
C CYS A 294 -11.64 16.03 -12.55
N ALA A 295 -12.14 16.57 -13.65
CA ALA A 295 -12.13 16.00 -15.01
C ALA A 295 -11.77 17.12 -16.00
N PRO A 296 -10.46 17.44 -16.12
CA PRO A 296 -10.02 18.51 -17.00
C PRO A 296 -10.36 18.21 -18.46
N SER A 297 -10.76 19.25 -19.18
CA SER A 297 -10.93 19.20 -20.63
C SER A 297 -9.60 18.94 -21.34
N GLU A 298 -9.67 18.41 -22.55
CA GLU A 298 -8.50 18.25 -23.42
C GLU A 298 -7.74 19.58 -23.60
N THR A 299 -8.47 20.67 -23.81
CA THR A 299 -7.90 22.03 -23.87
C THR A 299 -7.10 22.38 -22.62
N THR A 300 -7.65 22.18 -21.42
CA THR A 300 -6.93 22.44 -20.16
C THR A 300 -5.70 21.56 -20.02
N VAL A 301 -5.77 20.28 -20.40
CA VAL A 301 -4.63 19.37 -20.36
C VAL A 301 -3.51 19.88 -21.27
N ILE A 302 -3.84 20.22 -22.52
CA ILE A 302 -2.87 20.69 -23.51
C ILE A 302 -2.26 22.03 -23.10
N GLU A 303 -3.08 23.03 -22.76
CA GLU A 303 -2.61 24.36 -22.38
C GLU A 303 -1.63 24.31 -21.19
N GLN A 304 -2.01 23.61 -20.11
CA GLN A 304 -1.16 23.53 -18.92
C GLN A 304 0.10 22.71 -19.15
N LEU A 305 0.03 21.67 -19.99
CA LEU A 305 1.21 20.89 -20.34
C LEU A 305 2.19 21.74 -21.16
N VAL A 306 1.73 22.42 -22.21
CA VAL A 306 2.55 23.31 -23.05
C VAL A 306 3.18 24.42 -22.20
N GLU A 307 2.40 25.07 -21.33
CA GLU A 307 2.92 26.08 -20.39
C GLU A 307 4.03 25.50 -19.52
N THR A 308 3.83 24.30 -18.97
CA THR A 308 4.82 23.66 -18.10
C THR A 308 6.07 23.23 -18.87
N VAL A 309 5.93 22.73 -20.11
CA VAL A 309 7.04 22.39 -21.01
C VAL A 309 7.93 23.62 -21.23
N GLY A 310 7.33 24.76 -21.60
CA GLY A 310 8.05 26.01 -21.78
C GLY A 310 8.70 26.51 -20.50
N LYS A 311 7.98 26.44 -19.36
CA LYS A 311 8.47 26.93 -18.06
C LYS A 311 9.72 26.21 -17.57
N ILE A 312 9.81 24.89 -17.76
CA ILE A 312 10.93 24.09 -17.22
C ILE A 312 11.93 23.65 -18.29
N GLY A 313 11.68 23.97 -19.57
CA GLY A 313 12.47 23.47 -20.69
C GLY A 313 12.42 21.94 -20.79
N ALA A 314 11.23 21.35 -20.63
CA ALA A 314 11.07 19.90 -20.68
C ALA A 314 11.47 19.35 -22.05
N ARG A 315 12.12 18.17 -22.07
CA ARG A 315 12.59 17.50 -23.30
C ARG A 315 11.82 16.23 -23.63
N SER A 316 10.95 15.77 -22.74
CA SER A 316 10.01 14.68 -22.98
C SER A 316 8.85 14.74 -22.01
N VAL A 317 7.76 14.05 -22.34
CA VAL A 317 6.58 13.91 -21.48
C VAL A 317 6.30 12.42 -21.28
N PHE A 318 5.97 12.04 -20.05
CA PHE A 318 5.45 10.73 -19.72
C PHE A 318 3.97 10.84 -19.37
N VAL A 319 3.13 10.01 -19.99
CA VAL A 319 1.69 9.97 -19.73
C VAL A 319 1.31 8.63 -19.12
N SER A 320 0.69 8.69 -17.93
CA SER A 320 -0.06 7.58 -17.35
C SER A 320 -1.55 7.89 -17.43
N SER A 321 -2.35 6.92 -17.89
CA SER A 321 -3.78 7.09 -18.00
C SER A 321 -4.52 5.80 -17.69
N ASP A 322 -5.72 5.94 -17.13
CA ASP A 322 -6.64 4.83 -16.91
C ASP A 322 -7.45 4.45 -18.15
N ARG A 323 -7.49 5.30 -19.19
CA ARG A 323 -8.15 4.98 -20.46
C ARG A 323 -7.45 5.60 -21.66
N ASP A 324 -7.52 6.92 -21.80
CA ASP A 324 -7.01 7.65 -22.95
C ASP A 324 -5.74 8.42 -22.57
N HIS A 325 -4.62 8.09 -23.21
CA HIS A 325 -3.33 8.74 -22.97
C HIS A 325 -3.13 10.01 -23.79
N MET A 326 -4.04 10.35 -24.71
CA MET A 326 -3.97 11.57 -25.54
C MET A 326 -2.62 11.77 -26.26
N ILE A 327 -1.90 10.68 -26.58
CA ILE A 327 -0.52 10.76 -27.08
C ILE A 327 -0.43 11.59 -28.37
N ASP A 328 -1.35 11.37 -29.30
CA ASP A 328 -1.33 12.06 -30.60
C ASP A 328 -1.62 13.56 -30.44
N ALA A 329 -2.69 13.92 -29.72
CA ALA A 329 -3.05 15.31 -29.45
C ALA A 329 -1.94 16.07 -28.68
N ILE A 330 -1.30 15.41 -27.71
CA ILE A 330 -0.18 15.98 -26.98
C ILE A 330 1.04 16.17 -27.90
N ASN A 331 1.37 15.19 -28.73
CA ASN A 331 2.51 15.29 -29.66
C ASN A 331 2.31 16.39 -30.70
N GLU A 332 1.08 16.56 -31.21
CA GLU A 332 0.73 17.66 -32.11
C GLU A 332 0.97 19.02 -31.44
N ALA A 333 0.46 19.21 -30.22
CA ALA A 333 0.63 20.46 -29.47
C ALA A 333 2.09 20.76 -29.08
N LEU A 334 2.93 19.74 -28.94
CA LEU A 334 4.33 19.87 -28.55
C LEU A 334 5.31 19.90 -29.73
N GLN A 335 4.81 19.81 -30.98
CA GLN A 335 5.66 19.80 -32.18
C GLN A 335 6.58 21.02 -32.26
N ALA A 336 6.10 22.21 -31.88
CA ALA A 336 6.88 23.45 -31.89
C ALA A 336 8.05 23.45 -30.89
N TYR A 337 8.05 22.55 -29.91
CA TYR A 337 9.08 22.43 -28.87
C TYR A 337 10.08 21.29 -29.15
N ASP A 338 9.87 20.50 -30.21
CA ASP A 338 10.62 19.25 -30.46
C ASP A 338 10.58 18.29 -29.25
N VAL A 339 9.42 18.22 -28.59
CA VAL A 339 9.16 17.37 -27.41
C VAL A 339 8.15 16.29 -27.75
N GLN A 340 8.44 15.05 -27.33
CA GLN A 340 7.53 13.91 -27.51
C GLN A 340 6.96 13.39 -26.19
N ALA A 341 5.71 12.93 -26.26
CA ALA A 341 5.01 12.24 -25.21
C ALA A 341 5.09 10.72 -25.38
N HIS A 342 5.34 10.03 -24.27
CA HIS A 342 5.51 8.59 -24.21
C HIS A 342 4.62 7.97 -23.14
N ARG A 343 4.16 6.75 -23.38
CA ARG A 343 3.42 5.91 -22.42
C ARG A 343 4.02 4.52 -22.34
N LEU A 344 3.67 3.79 -21.28
CA LEU A 344 3.85 2.35 -21.26
C LEU A 344 2.86 1.67 -22.21
N ASN A 345 3.26 0.56 -22.83
CA ASN A 345 2.39 -0.26 -23.66
C ASN A 345 2.69 -1.77 -23.47
N PRO A 346 1.80 -2.54 -22.82
CA PRO A 346 0.60 -2.10 -22.09
C PRO A 346 0.97 -1.21 -20.87
N ASP A 347 0.01 -0.44 -20.36
CA ASP A 347 0.23 0.38 -19.15
C ASP A 347 0.30 -0.52 -17.91
N ASP A 348 1.38 -0.40 -17.14
CA ASP A 348 1.57 -1.08 -15.85
C ASP A 348 1.41 -0.01 -14.76
N PRO A 349 0.33 -0.02 -13.97
CA PRO A 349 0.03 1.07 -13.04
C PRO A 349 1.10 1.26 -11.97
N PHE A 350 1.77 0.19 -11.53
CA PHE A 350 2.83 0.29 -10.53
C PHE A 350 4.10 0.90 -11.12
N VAL A 351 4.46 0.50 -12.33
CA VAL A 351 5.60 1.10 -13.06
C VAL A 351 5.30 2.56 -13.40
N SER A 352 4.08 2.87 -13.85
CA SER A 352 3.62 4.24 -14.11
C SER A 352 3.75 5.13 -12.89
N LEU A 353 3.27 4.70 -11.71
CA LEU A 353 3.47 5.45 -10.46
C LEU A 353 4.95 5.70 -10.15
N ALA A 354 5.81 4.69 -10.35
CA ALA A 354 7.24 4.83 -10.12
C ALA A 354 7.94 5.77 -11.13
N VAL A 355 7.49 5.81 -12.39
CA VAL A 355 7.98 6.77 -13.40
C VAL A 355 7.52 8.19 -13.07
N LEU A 356 6.25 8.39 -12.67
CA LEU A 356 5.72 9.68 -12.24
C LEU A 356 6.43 10.20 -10.98
N GLY A 357 6.69 9.33 -10.00
CA GLY A 357 7.45 9.66 -8.79
C GLY A 357 8.90 10.10 -9.07
N LYS A 358 9.43 9.82 -10.26
CA LYS A 358 10.78 10.20 -10.71
C LYS A 358 10.81 11.39 -11.68
N ALA A 359 9.66 11.92 -12.08
CA ALA A 359 9.59 13.04 -13.02
C ALA A 359 10.25 14.30 -12.46
N ASP A 360 10.78 15.15 -13.34
CA ASP A 360 11.34 16.44 -12.92
C ASP A 360 10.20 17.37 -12.48
N HIS A 361 9.06 17.32 -13.16
CA HIS A 361 7.79 17.92 -12.74
C HIS A 361 6.63 16.92 -12.88
N PHE A 362 5.67 16.93 -11.96
CA PHE A 362 4.47 16.09 -12.04
C PHE A 362 3.21 16.94 -12.12
N ILE A 363 2.35 16.68 -13.10
CA ILE A 363 1.00 17.25 -13.18
C ILE A 363 -0.02 16.14 -12.90
N GLY A 364 -0.66 16.22 -11.73
CA GLY A 364 -1.62 15.22 -11.27
C GLY A 364 -3.07 15.63 -11.49
N ASN A 365 -3.97 14.67 -11.23
CA ASN A 365 -5.38 14.93 -10.97
C ASN A 365 -5.62 15.07 -9.46
N CYS A 366 -6.10 16.23 -8.98
CA CYS A 366 -6.21 16.51 -7.54
C CYS A 366 -7.22 15.60 -6.82
N VAL A 367 -8.27 15.15 -7.50
CA VAL A 367 -9.29 14.28 -6.87
C VAL A 367 -8.82 12.83 -6.80
N SER A 368 -7.87 12.41 -7.64
CA SER A 368 -7.43 11.02 -7.69
C SER A 368 -6.48 10.65 -6.55
N THR A 369 -6.85 9.59 -5.81
CA THR A 369 -5.97 8.95 -4.81
C THR A 369 -4.77 8.25 -5.45
N PHE A 370 -4.81 7.96 -6.76
CA PHE A 370 -3.67 7.46 -7.51
C PHE A 370 -2.60 8.54 -7.71
N SER A 371 -3.01 9.77 -8.08
CA SER A 371 -2.10 10.94 -8.08
C SER A 371 -1.52 11.19 -6.69
N HIS A 372 -2.32 10.97 -5.65
CA HIS A 372 -1.93 11.24 -4.28
C HIS A 372 -0.76 10.35 -3.80
N ILE A 373 -0.66 9.11 -4.31
CA ILE A 373 0.53 8.28 -4.09
C ILE A 373 1.79 8.98 -4.60
N VAL A 374 1.74 9.51 -5.83
CA VAL A 374 2.85 10.21 -6.47
C VAL A 374 3.20 11.49 -5.70
N LYS A 375 2.20 12.32 -5.37
CA LYS A 375 2.40 13.54 -4.59
C LYS A 375 3.13 13.24 -3.27
N ARG A 376 2.63 12.28 -2.49
CA ARG A 376 3.25 11.93 -1.20
C ARG A 376 4.65 11.34 -1.35
N GLU A 377 4.91 10.55 -2.39
CA GLU A 377 6.27 10.06 -2.68
C GLU A 377 7.22 11.25 -2.94
N ARG A 378 6.80 12.20 -3.79
CA ARG A 378 7.56 13.39 -4.19
C ARG A 378 7.80 14.35 -3.03
N ASP A 379 6.81 14.53 -2.16
CA ASP A 379 6.89 15.36 -0.94
C ASP A 379 7.85 14.76 0.09
N SER A 380 7.95 13.43 0.15
CA SER A 380 8.83 12.75 1.11
C SER A 380 10.33 12.89 0.80
N ARG A 381 10.68 13.43 -0.37
CA ARG A 381 12.07 13.70 -0.76
C ARG A 381 12.57 15.01 -0.16
N LYS A 382 13.89 15.13 -0.02
CA LYS A 382 14.56 16.32 0.49
C LYS A 382 15.63 16.77 -0.51
N PRO A 383 15.44 17.89 -1.23
CA PRO A 383 14.21 18.72 -1.29
C PRO A 383 13.03 17.96 -1.94
N SER A 384 11.81 18.43 -1.70
CA SER A 384 10.61 17.88 -2.34
C SER A 384 10.62 18.16 -3.85
N LEU A 385 10.04 17.25 -4.64
CA LEU A 385 9.95 17.45 -6.09
C LEU A 385 8.65 18.19 -6.48
N PRO A 386 8.69 19.09 -7.47
CA PRO A 386 7.57 19.96 -7.79
C PRO A 386 6.37 19.17 -8.33
N THR A 387 5.17 19.53 -7.87
CA THR A 387 3.91 18.91 -8.29
C THR A 387 2.86 19.99 -8.46
N THR A 388 2.16 19.98 -9.59
CA THR A 388 0.96 20.79 -9.86
C THR A 388 -0.22 19.88 -10.20
N TYR A 389 -1.40 20.46 -10.36
CA TYR A 389 -2.60 19.71 -10.71
C TYR A 389 -3.40 20.43 -11.79
N PHE A 390 -4.01 19.64 -12.67
CA PHE A 390 -4.86 20.16 -13.74
C PHE A 390 -6.04 20.97 -13.20
N GLY A 391 -6.43 22.01 -13.95
CA GLY A 391 -7.54 22.90 -13.58
C GLY A 391 -7.21 23.96 -12.52
N ILE A 392 -6.05 23.89 -11.86
CA ILE A 392 -5.60 24.88 -10.87
C ILE A 392 -4.53 25.77 -11.51
N ARG A 393 -4.90 27.03 -11.80
CA ARG A 393 -4.05 28.02 -12.47
C ARG A 393 -4.35 29.44 -11.99
N ASP A 394 -3.42 30.36 -12.23
CA ASP A 394 -3.66 31.77 -11.99
C ASP A 394 -4.84 32.28 -12.83
N LYS A 395 -5.87 32.81 -12.16
CA LYS A 395 -7.09 33.32 -12.82
C LYS A 395 -6.84 34.61 -13.60
N THR A 396 -5.76 35.34 -13.33
CA THR A 396 -5.44 36.60 -14.03
C THR A 396 -5.02 36.38 -15.49
N LYS A 397 -4.48 35.19 -15.82
CA LYS A 397 -4.14 34.82 -17.20
C LYS A 397 -5.35 34.47 -18.08
N ARG A 398 -6.57 34.44 -17.52
CA ARG A 398 -7.80 34.02 -18.23
C ARG A 398 -8.49 35.17 -18.98
N ILE A 399 -7.96 36.40 -18.92
CA ILE A 399 -8.58 37.61 -19.51
C ILE A 399 -8.04 37.93 -20.91
N GLU A 400 -7.06 37.20 -21.43
CA GLU A 400 -6.53 37.43 -22.78
C GLU A 400 -6.70 36.19 -23.68
N LEU A 401 -7.95 35.94 -24.11
CA LEU A 401 -8.26 35.23 -25.36
C LEU A 401 -9.50 35.86 -26.00
#